data_AF-A0A7X8KQH4-F1
#
_entry.id   AF-A0A7X8KQH4-F1
#
_cell.length_a   1.000
_cell.length_b   1.000
_cell.length_c   1.000
_cell.angle_alpha   90.00
_cell.angle_beta   90.00
_cell.angle_gamma   90.00
#
_symmetry.space_group_name_H-M   'P 1'
#
loop_
_entity.id
_entity.type
_entity.pdbx_description
1 polymer ?
#
loop_
_entity_poly.entity_id
_entity_poly.type
_entity_poly.pdbx_seq_one_letter_code
_entity_poly.pdbx_strand_id
1 'polypeptide(L)'
;MKAVITVVGKDKTGIIYHISKALYEHNVNIEDLTQTIMQENFTMLMLVNYEMMECSFDELKAALNVAGENLGLSVRLQREDIFDAMHKI
;
A
#
# COMPACT_ATOMS: atom_id res chain seq x y z
N MET A 1 6.74 4.70 12.35
CA MET A 1 7.56 4.06 11.27
C MET A 1 6.81 4.15 9.96
N LYS A 2 7.48 4.40 8.81
CA LYS A 2 6.78 4.63 7.53
C LYS A 2 7.06 3.59 6.45
N ALA A 3 6.08 3.38 5.59
CA ALA A 3 6.15 2.52 4.41
C ALA A 3 5.42 3.16 3.23
N VAL A 4 5.80 2.74 2.03
CA VAL A 4 5.18 3.08 0.77
C VAL A 4 4.41 1.87 0.26
N ILE A 5 3.16 2.10 -0.15
CA ILE A 5 2.32 1.13 -0.83
C ILE A 5 2.14 1.55 -2.27
N THR A 6 2.43 0.63 -3.20
CA THR A 6 2.20 0.82 -4.63
C THR A 6 1.15 -0.19 -5.09
N VAL A 7 0.07 0.30 -5.68
CA VAL A 7 -1.00 -0.50 -6.26
C VAL A 7 -1.03 -0.24 -7.76
N VAL A 8 -1.00 -1.30 -8.57
CA VAL A 8 -1.08 -1.23 -10.03
C VAL A 8 -2.02 -2.29 -10.55
N GLY A 9 -2.93 -1.92 -11.45
CA GLY A 9 -3.77 -2.87 -12.17
C GLY A 9 -4.85 -2.20 -12.99
N LYS A 10 -5.81 -2.97 -13.51
CA LYS A 10 -6.94 -2.39 -14.26
C LYS A 10 -7.87 -1.62 -13.33
N ASP A 11 -8.34 -0.46 -13.79
CA ASP A 11 -9.28 0.35 -13.02
C ASP A 11 -10.58 -0.41 -12.76
N LYS A 12 -11.02 -0.37 -11.51
CA LYS A 12 -12.22 -1.05 -11.01
C LYS A 12 -12.79 -0.24 -9.84
N THR A 13 -14.10 -0.28 -9.70
CA THR A 13 -14.75 0.29 -8.53
C THR A 13 -14.32 -0.47 -7.27
N GLY A 14 -13.95 0.27 -6.22
CA GLY A 14 -13.67 -0.29 -4.90
C GLY A 14 -12.19 -0.45 -4.53
N ILE A 15 -11.24 -0.16 -5.43
CA ILE A 15 -9.79 -0.31 -5.15
C ILE A 15 -9.40 0.41 -3.86
N ILE A 16 -9.73 1.70 -3.75
CA ILE A 16 -9.39 2.51 -2.57
C ILE A 16 -10.03 1.93 -1.32
N TYR A 17 -11.31 1.53 -1.38
CA TYR A 17 -12.04 0.96 -0.25
C TYR A 17 -11.37 -0.30 0.29
N HIS A 18 -11.03 -1.25 -0.58
CA HIS A 18 -10.46 -2.52 -0.15
C HIS A 18 -9.07 -2.34 0.48
N ILE A 19 -8.24 -1.46 -0.11
CA ILE A 19 -6.91 -1.18 0.41
C ILE A 19 -7.00 -0.41 1.73
N SER A 20 -7.78 0.68 1.80
CA SER A 20 -7.91 1.47 3.03
C SER A 20 -8.57 0.69 4.17
N LYS A 21 -9.53 -0.19 3.85
CA LYS A 21 -10.12 -1.11 4.84
C LYS A 21 -9.08 -2.05 5.41
N ALA A 22 -8.26 -2.69 4.57
CA ALA A 22 -7.20 -3.58 5.03
C ALA A 22 -6.18 -2.83 5.93
N LEU A 23 -5.85 -1.57 5.61
CA LEU A 23 -4.99 -0.75 6.46
C LEU A 23 -5.64 -0.42 7.81
N TYR A 24 -6.92 -0.04 7.80
CA TYR A 24 -7.67 0.28 9.01
C TYR A 24 -7.79 -0.93 9.94
N GLU A 25 -8.09 -2.12 9.39
CA GLU A 25 -8.18 -3.38 10.15
C GLU A 25 -6.86 -3.76 10.85
N HIS A 26 -5.73 -3.25 10.38
CA HIS A 26 -4.40 -3.47 10.96
C HIS A 26 -3.84 -2.24 11.69
N ASN A 27 -4.69 -1.23 11.96
CA ASN A 27 -4.33 -0.01 12.67
C ASN A 27 -3.17 0.78 12.01
N VAL A 28 -3.19 0.84 10.67
CA VAL A 28 -2.20 1.56 9.87
C VAL A 28 -2.79 2.90 9.40
N ASN A 29 -2.09 3.99 9.69
CA ASN A 29 -2.50 5.34 9.28
C ASN A 29 -2.04 5.66 7.86
N ILE A 30 -2.87 6.35 7.09
CA ILE A 30 -2.52 6.86 5.75
C ILE A 30 -2.04 8.31 5.93
N GLU A 31 -0.77 8.58 5.65
CA GLU A 31 -0.21 9.94 5.74
C GLU A 31 -0.35 10.71 4.43
N ASP A 32 -0.23 10.03 3.30
CA ASP A 32 -0.41 10.61 1.98
C ASP A 32 -0.93 9.57 0.98
N LEU A 33 -1.68 10.02 -0.01
CA LEU A 33 -2.23 9.19 -1.09
C LEU A 33 -2.26 9.99 -2.38
N THR A 34 -1.65 9.42 -3.42
CA THR A 34 -1.76 9.91 -4.78
C THR A 34 -2.20 8.78 -5.69
N GLN A 35 -3.10 9.07 -6.62
CA GLN A 35 -3.53 8.13 -7.64
C GLN A 35 -3.47 8.77 -9.01
N THR A 36 -3.28 7.94 -10.02
CA THR A 36 -3.31 8.37 -11.42
C THR A 36 -3.74 7.20 -12.31
N ILE A 37 -4.29 7.54 -13.47
CA ILE A 37 -4.52 6.58 -14.53
C ILE A 37 -3.33 6.69 -15.48
N MET A 38 -2.48 5.65 -15.51
CA MET A 38 -1.35 5.54 -16.42
C MET A 38 -1.73 4.62 -17.57
N GLN A 39 -1.99 5.21 -18.73
CA GLN A 39 -2.57 4.52 -19.89
C GLN A 39 -3.93 3.90 -19.53
N GLU A 40 -4.02 2.58 -19.44
CA GLU A 40 -5.24 1.84 -19.08
C GLU A 40 -5.19 1.27 -17.65
N ASN A 41 -4.11 1.55 -16.90
CA ASN A 41 -3.91 1.03 -15.57
C ASN A 41 -4.16 2.11 -14.50
N PHE A 42 -4.89 1.73 -13.48
CA PHE A 42 -4.94 2.45 -12.22
C PHE A 42 -3.64 2.23 -11.47
N THR A 43 -2.99 3.33 -11.10
CA THR A 43 -1.79 3.36 -10.27
C THR A 43 -2.08 4.21 -9.04
N MET A 44 -1.80 3.67 -7.85
CA MET A 44 -1.93 4.40 -6.60
C MET A 44 -0.67 4.21 -5.76
N LEU A 45 -0.21 5.31 -5.18
CA LEU A 45 0.89 5.38 -4.25
C LEU A 45 0.36 5.90 -2.92
N MET A 46 0.72 5.24 -1.81
CA MET A 46 0.34 5.67 -0.48
C MET A 46 1.57 5.70 0.42
N LEU A 47 1.73 6.78 1.19
CA LEU A 47 2.61 6.82 2.33
C LEU A 47 1.80 6.45 3.56
N VAL A 48 2.26 5.44 4.30
CA VAL A 48 1.55 4.93 5.47
C VAL A 48 2.46 4.90 6.69
N ASN A 49 1.86 5.12 7.86
CA ASN A 49 2.51 4.99 9.14
C ASN A 49 1.93 3.79 9.89
N TYR A 50 2.79 2.80 10.13
CA TYR A 50 2.43 1.52 10.77
C TYR A 50 2.94 1.42 12.21
N GLU A 51 3.19 2.54 12.88
CA GLU A 51 3.70 2.53 14.27
C GLU A 51 2.73 1.93 15.28
N MET A 52 1.43 2.05 15.03
CA MET A 52 0.37 1.49 15.89
C MET A 52 -0.12 0.12 15.40
N MET A 53 0.54 -0.47 14.40
CA MET A 53 0.17 -1.76 13.84
C MET A 53 0.39 -2.87 14.87
N GLU A 54 -0.61 -3.74 15.01
CA GLU A 54 -0.60 -4.84 15.98
C GLU A 54 -0.09 -6.17 15.40
N CYS A 55 0.08 -6.24 14.07
CA CYS A 55 0.61 -7.40 13.36
C CYS A 55 2.04 -7.20 12.88
N SER A 56 2.65 -8.25 12.33
CA SER A 56 3.92 -8.18 11.64
C SER A 56 3.78 -7.53 10.25
N PHE A 57 4.88 -6.96 9.75
CA PHE A 57 4.91 -6.36 8.42
C PHE A 57 4.58 -7.35 7.29
N ASP A 58 4.95 -8.62 7.47
CA ASP A 58 4.66 -9.68 6.50
C ASP A 58 3.18 -10.08 6.50
N GLU A 59 2.51 -10.04 7.66
CA GLU A 59 1.06 -10.22 7.76
C GLU A 59 0.30 -9.09 7.05
N LEU A 60 0.70 -7.84 7.28
CA LEU A 60 0.12 -6.70 6.55
C LEU A 60 0.31 -6.83 5.04
N LYS A 61 1.52 -7.21 4.62
CA LYS A 61 1.84 -7.44 3.20
C LYS A 61 0.96 -8.55 2.60
N ALA A 62 0.76 -9.65 3.33
CA ALA A 62 -0.11 -10.74 2.90
C ALA A 62 -1.58 -10.27 2.79
N ALA A 63 -2.08 -9.54 3.78
CA ALA A 63 -3.45 -9.00 3.77
C ALA A 63 -3.68 -8.04 2.58
N LEU A 64 -2.73 -7.14 2.32
CA LEU A 64 -2.78 -6.23 1.18
C LEU A 64 -2.72 -6.96 -0.18
N ASN A 65 -1.91 -8.02 -0.28
CA ASN A 65 -1.87 -8.86 -1.48
C ASN A 65 -3.21 -9.56 -1.73
N VAL A 66 -3.82 -10.14 -0.69
CA VAL A 66 -5.14 -10.77 -0.80
C VAL A 66 -6.21 -9.74 -1.21
N ALA A 67 -6.18 -8.54 -0.64
CA ALA A 67 -7.09 -7.46 -1.03
C ALA A 67 -6.90 -7.05 -2.50
N GLY A 68 -5.66 -7.02 -3.00
CA GLY A 68 -5.32 -6.74 -4.39
C GLY A 68 -5.69 -7.84 -5.37
N GLU A 69 -5.40 -9.10 -5.05
CA GLU A 69 -5.66 -10.27 -5.92
C GLU A 69 -7.15 -10.42 -6.23
N ASN A 70 -8.02 -10.22 -5.25
CA ASN A 70 -9.48 -10.23 -5.44
C ASN A 70 -9.96 -9.22 -6.48
N LEU A 71 -9.18 -8.15 -6.70
CA LEU A 71 -9.47 -7.09 -7.66
C LEU A 71 -8.62 -7.21 -8.93
N GLY A 72 -7.69 -8.16 -9.02
CA GLY A 72 -6.75 -8.30 -10.13
C GLY A 72 -5.69 -7.17 -10.14
N LEU A 73 -5.28 -6.73 -8.95
CA LEU A 73 -4.26 -5.70 -8.75
C LEU A 73 -2.97 -6.32 -8.19
N SER A 74 -1.84 -5.74 -8.57
CA SER A 74 -0.56 -5.96 -7.93
C SER A 74 -0.37 -4.93 -6.82
N VAL A 75 -0.24 -5.38 -5.58
CA VAL A 75 0.07 -4.52 -4.42
C VAL A 75 1.49 -4.79 -3.96
N ARG A 76 2.25 -3.73 -3.68
CA ARG A 76 3.60 -3.81 -3.10
C ARG A 76 3.66 -2.93 -1.88
N LEU A 77 4.18 -3.47 -0.79
CA LEU A 77 4.47 -2.76 0.45
C LEU A 77 5.99 -2.73 0.65
N GLN A 78 6.56 -1.54 0.83
CA GLN A 78 7.99 -1.33 1.01
C GLN A 78 8.23 -0.40 2.20
N ARG A 79 9.21 -0.68 3.06
CA ARG A 79 9.58 0.22 4.15
C ARG A 79 10.29 1.45 3.60
N GLU A 80 10.05 2.62 4.20
CA GLU A 80 10.67 3.88 3.79
C GLU A 80 12.19 3.87 4.02
N ASP A 81 12.67 3.17 5.05
CA ASP A 81 14.08 3.08 5.44
C ASP A 81 15.02 2.53 4.34
N ILE A 82 14.48 1.80 3.36
CA ILE A 82 15.21 1.36 2.16
C ILE A 82 15.66 2.55 1.31
N PHE A 83 14.92 3.67 1.32
CA PHE A 83 15.26 4.88 0.57
C PHE A 83 16.32 5.74 1.27
N ASP A 84 16.32 5.77 2.60
CA ASP A 84 17.34 6.47 3.41
C ASP A 84 18.72 5.79 3.30
N ALA A 85 18.75 4.47 3.13
CA ALA A 85 19.99 3.73 2.94
C ALA A 85 20.70 4.04 1.61
N MET A 86 19.98 4.51 0.58
CA MET A 86 20.56 4.88 -0.72
C MET A 86 21.23 6.26 -0.73
N HIS A 87 20.87 7.15 0.21
CA HIS A 87 21.41 8.51 0.29
C HIS A 87 22.52 8.68 1.34
N LYS A 88 22.98 7.58 1.96
CA LYS A 88 24.17 7.55 2.81
C LYS A 88 25.34 6.90 2.07
N ILE A 89 25.94 7.62 1.13
CA ILE A 89 27.26 7.32 0.57
C ILE A 89 28.11 8.59 0.68
#